data_AF-A0A0L1KY28-F1
#
_entry.id   AF-A0A0L1KY28-F1
#
_cell.length_a   1.000
_cell.length_b   1.000
_cell.length_c   1.000
_cell.angle_alpha   90.00
_cell.angle_beta   90.00
_cell.angle_gamma   90.00
#
_symmetry.space_group_name_H-M   'P 1'
#
loop_
_entity.id
_entity.type
_entity.pdbx_description
1 polymer ?
#
loop_
_entity_poly.entity_id
_entity_poly.type
_entity_poly.pdbx_seq_one_letter_code
_entity_poly.pdbx_strand_id
1 'polypeptide(L)'
;MIQKLDLGNNCFEGSLNFLQLRDCLTEIRLAKNRFSGTVNLSYLPENMLCLDAQHNTLTGTAIAPPGDICLLNGNEGLTVRVQKLLPREKYQTVCMRKILGDNNKSDRAKCLNVGRSAWAGVTWRKKVIVGITWGASTIVKLNGLEWLPPSLERAKITGIAIRANLETRLLPKYLEYADLSSCRLHGTLELRTLPSRLEEFHVARNNFAGDICLTSLPTCMVLLNLERNKIARVFLGNFQLPKCLRSVQL
;
A
#
# COMPACT_ATOMS: atom_id res chain seq x y z
N MET A 1 11.04 10.69 -17.98
CA MET A 1 10.07 10.36 -16.90
C MET A 1 9.71 11.67 -16.22
N ILE A 2 8.43 12.01 -16.03
CA ILE A 2 8.03 13.30 -15.46
C ILE A 2 8.27 13.26 -13.94
N GLN A 3 9.12 14.17 -13.44
CA GLN A 3 9.37 14.34 -12.00
C GLN A 3 8.58 15.50 -11.41
N LYS A 4 8.22 16.48 -12.25
CA LYS A 4 7.52 17.70 -11.85
C LYS A 4 6.30 17.90 -12.74
N LEU A 5 5.14 18.08 -12.13
CA LEU A 5 3.90 18.43 -12.80
C LEU A 5 3.46 19.81 -12.33
N ASP A 6 3.40 20.78 -13.24
CA ASP A 6 2.96 22.15 -12.94
C ASP A 6 1.76 22.52 -13.81
N LEU A 7 0.62 22.69 -13.17
CA LEU A 7 -0.66 23.09 -13.74
C LEU A 7 -1.19 24.39 -13.10
N GLY A 8 -0.36 25.09 -12.32
CA GLY A 8 -0.80 26.23 -11.53
C GLY A 8 -1.22 27.44 -12.38
N ASN A 9 -2.04 28.33 -11.80
CA ASN A 9 -2.52 29.56 -12.43
C ASN A 9 -3.34 29.30 -13.71
N ASN A 10 -4.30 28.38 -13.63
CA ASN A 10 -5.19 28.04 -14.73
C ASN A 10 -6.65 28.07 -14.29
N CYS A 11 -7.54 27.65 -15.19
CA CYS A 11 -8.98 27.54 -14.94
C CYS A 11 -9.44 26.07 -14.85
N PHE A 12 -8.54 25.13 -14.56
CA PHE A 12 -8.87 23.70 -14.54
C PHE A 12 -9.89 23.39 -13.44
N GLU A 13 -10.84 22.52 -13.77
CA GLU A 13 -11.92 22.07 -12.89
C GLU A 13 -11.88 20.54 -12.72
N GLY A 14 -12.77 20.03 -11.87
CA GLY A 14 -12.89 18.60 -11.57
C GLY A 14 -12.19 18.20 -10.27
N SER A 15 -12.21 16.90 -9.98
CA SER A 15 -11.68 16.36 -8.73
C SER A 15 -10.22 15.90 -8.85
N LEU A 16 -9.50 15.98 -7.74
CA LEU A 16 -8.13 15.49 -7.65
C LEU A 16 -8.11 14.01 -7.25
N ASN A 17 -7.57 13.18 -8.13
CA ASN A 17 -7.40 11.75 -7.88
C ASN A 17 -5.93 11.36 -7.92
N PHE A 18 -5.35 11.08 -6.75
CA PHE A 18 -3.94 10.71 -6.62
C PHE A 18 -3.68 9.20 -6.68
N LEU A 19 -4.69 8.38 -6.96
CA LEU A 19 -4.59 6.91 -7.01
C LEU A 19 -3.59 6.38 -8.05
N GLN A 20 -3.30 7.15 -9.09
CA GLN A 20 -2.47 6.75 -10.24
C GLN A 20 -1.21 7.60 -10.39
N LEU A 21 -0.81 8.35 -9.35
CA LEU A 21 0.46 9.08 -9.40
C LEU A 21 1.63 8.10 -9.54
N ARG A 22 2.59 8.44 -10.40
CA ARG A 22 3.81 7.64 -10.57
C ARG A 22 4.81 7.96 -9.46
N ASP A 23 5.52 6.96 -8.99
CA ASP A 23 6.51 7.07 -7.90
C ASP A 23 7.69 8.04 -8.18
N CYS A 24 7.91 8.38 -9.46
CA CYS A 24 8.97 9.30 -9.87
C CYS A 24 8.59 10.78 -9.71
N LEU A 25 7.32 11.11 -9.45
CA LEU A 25 6.87 12.47 -9.20
C LEU A 25 7.33 12.93 -7.81
N THR A 26 8.09 14.01 -7.81
CA THR A 26 8.61 14.66 -6.59
C THR A 26 7.92 16.00 -6.34
N GLU A 27 7.28 16.60 -7.36
CA GLU A 27 6.70 17.92 -7.26
C GLU A 27 5.39 18.01 -8.08
N ILE A 28 4.32 18.49 -7.44
CA ILE A 28 3.02 18.73 -8.05
C ILE A 28 2.56 20.15 -7.67
N ARG A 29 2.38 21.02 -8.66
CA ARG A 29 1.80 22.35 -8.51
C ARG A 29 0.45 22.44 -9.22
N LEU A 30 -0.58 22.74 -8.45
CA LEU A 30 -1.99 22.84 -8.85
C LEU A 30 -2.61 24.16 -8.38
N ALA A 31 -1.80 25.05 -7.80
CA ALA A 31 -2.28 26.28 -7.17
C ALA A 31 -3.08 27.16 -8.11
N LYS A 32 -4.07 27.89 -7.57
CA LYS A 32 -4.88 28.87 -8.33
C LYS A 32 -5.57 28.21 -9.54
N ASN A 33 -6.47 27.29 -9.24
CA ASN A 33 -7.35 26.60 -10.20
C ASN A 33 -8.78 26.53 -9.60
N ARG A 34 -9.66 25.76 -10.23
CA ARG A 34 -11.03 25.46 -9.78
C ARG A 34 -11.22 23.98 -9.44
N PHE A 35 -10.17 23.27 -9.00
CA PHE A 35 -10.31 21.89 -8.56
C PHE A 35 -11.23 21.80 -7.33
N SER A 36 -12.10 20.81 -7.29
CA SER A 36 -13.19 20.70 -6.32
C SER A 36 -13.35 19.29 -5.75
N GLY A 37 -14.17 19.16 -4.71
CA GLY A 37 -14.42 17.88 -4.04
C GLY A 37 -13.35 17.53 -2.99
N THR A 38 -13.39 16.29 -2.52
CA THR A 38 -12.48 15.81 -1.48
C THR A 38 -11.14 15.35 -2.06
N VAL A 39 -10.09 15.41 -1.25
CA VAL A 39 -8.74 14.97 -1.63
C VAL A 39 -8.20 13.99 -0.60
N ASN A 40 -7.66 12.86 -1.08
CA ASN A 40 -6.99 11.88 -0.23
C ASN A 40 -5.47 11.90 -0.45
N LEU A 41 -4.75 12.45 0.52
CA LEU A 41 -3.30 12.64 0.48
C LEU A 41 -2.51 11.38 0.88
N SER A 42 -3.17 10.30 1.31
CA SER A 42 -2.50 9.04 1.66
C SER A 42 -1.87 8.33 0.47
N TYR A 43 -2.23 8.75 -0.76
CA TYR A 43 -1.75 8.18 -2.02
C TYR A 43 -0.57 8.96 -2.62
N LEU A 44 -0.04 9.97 -1.92
CA LEU A 44 1.12 10.69 -2.42
C LEU A 44 2.36 9.78 -2.43
N PRO A 45 3.17 9.79 -3.51
CA PRO A 45 4.50 9.19 -3.53
C PRO A 45 5.34 9.67 -2.34
N GLU A 46 6.20 8.85 -1.77
CA GLU A 46 6.95 9.32 -0.58
C GLU A 46 8.20 10.12 -0.92
N ASN A 47 8.63 10.09 -2.18
CA ASN A 47 9.63 11.03 -2.67
C ASN A 47 8.99 12.40 -3.00
N MET A 48 7.71 12.61 -2.67
CA MET A 48 7.03 13.89 -2.83
C MET A 48 7.70 14.91 -1.91
N LEU A 49 8.33 15.89 -2.54
CA LEU A 49 8.97 17.01 -1.89
C LEU A 49 7.98 18.17 -1.73
N CYS A 50 7.05 18.32 -2.68
CA CYS A 50 6.09 19.41 -2.66
C CYS A 50 4.79 19.04 -3.41
N LEU A 51 3.66 19.20 -2.73
CA LEU A 51 2.34 19.29 -3.30
C LEU A 51 1.77 20.67 -2.98
N ASP A 52 1.63 21.52 -4.00
CA ASP A 52 0.96 22.81 -3.88
C ASP A 52 -0.42 22.74 -4.55
N ALA A 53 -1.49 22.78 -3.74
CA ALA A 53 -2.86 22.89 -4.23
C ALA A 53 -3.59 24.07 -3.58
N GLN A 54 -2.86 25.15 -3.29
CA GLN A 54 -3.43 26.36 -2.71
C GLN A 54 -4.46 27.01 -3.65
N HIS A 55 -5.40 27.78 -3.10
CA HIS A 55 -6.36 28.56 -3.88
C HIS A 55 -7.11 27.72 -4.93
N ASN A 56 -7.87 26.75 -4.43
CA ASN A 56 -8.79 25.92 -5.19
C ASN A 56 -10.14 25.87 -4.46
N THR A 57 -11.06 25.01 -4.89
CA THR A 57 -12.37 24.80 -4.28
C THR A 57 -12.49 23.42 -3.61
N LEU A 58 -11.37 22.89 -3.10
CA LEU A 58 -11.35 21.59 -2.41
C LEU A 58 -12.15 21.67 -1.11
N THR A 59 -12.78 20.56 -0.75
CA THR A 59 -13.67 20.47 0.41
C THR A 59 -13.44 19.22 1.25
N GLY A 60 -14.09 19.17 2.42
CA GLY A 60 -14.06 18.01 3.31
C GLY A 60 -12.86 18.01 4.24
N THR A 61 -12.39 16.83 4.65
CA THR A 61 -11.23 16.69 5.54
C THR A 61 -10.09 15.97 4.83
N ALA A 62 -8.93 16.62 4.74
CA ALA A 62 -7.70 16.00 4.25
C ALA A 62 -6.74 15.73 5.41
N ILE A 63 -6.13 14.55 5.41
CA ILE A 63 -5.10 14.17 6.38
C ILE A 63 -3.75 14.36 5.71
N ALA A 64 -3.05 15.44 6.05
CA ALA A 64 -1.74 15.73 5.47
C ALA A 64 -0.66 14.82 6.08
N PRO A 65 0.26 14.27 5.26
CA PRO A 65 1.46 13.62 5.76
C PRO A 65 2.30 14.59 6.60
N PRO A 66 3.19 14.10 7.47
CA PRO A 66 4.00 14.96 8.33
C PRO A 66 5.09 15.66 7.51
N GLY A 67 5.46 16.86 7.94
CA GLY A 67 6.34 17.75 7.20
C GLY A 67 5.55 18.72 6.34
N ASP A 68 6.10 19.90 6.11
CA ASP A 68 5.44 20.98 5.35
C ASP A 68 5.50 20.73 3.83
N ILE A 69 5.18 19.50 3.41
CA ILE A 69 5.23 19.07 2.01
C ILE A 69 3.93 19.35 1.26
N CYS A 70 2.84 19.71 1.94
CA CYS A 70 1.53 19.98 1.34
C CYS A 70 1.08 21.41 1.64
N LEU A 71 0.97 22.24 0.59
CA LEU A 71 0.43 23.60 0.66
C LEU A 71 -1.04 23.59 0.21
N LEU A 72 -1.97 23.78 1.14
CA LEU A 72 -3.41 23.61 0.90
C LEU A 72 -4.26 24.85 1.25
N ASN A 73 -3.60 25.97 1.60
CA ASN A 73 -4.27 27.20 2.01
C ASN A 73 -5.14 27.79 0.90
N GLY A 74 -6.19 28.55 1.25
CA GLY A 74 -7.08 29.15 0.26
C GLY A 74 -8.10 28.18 -0.35
N ASN A 75 -8.35 27.04 0.30
CA ASN A 75 -9.48 26.15 0.03
C ASN A 75 -10.48 26.28 1.19
N GLU A 76 -11.47 27.18 1.07
CA GLU A 76 -12.34 27.57 2.21
C GLU A 76 -13.12 26.40 2.82
N GLY A 77 -13.52 25.42 2.01
CA GLY A 77 -14.26 24.24 2.47
C GLY A 77 -13.38 23.08 2.96
N LEU A 78 -12.05 23.22 2.95
CA LEU A 78 -11.11 22.16 3.27
C LEU A 78 -10.59 22.28 4.71
N THR A 79 -10.88 21.28 5.53
CA THR A 79 -10.27 21.10 6.84
C THR A 79 -9.01 20.25 6.70
N VAL A 80 -7.85 20.80 6.98
CA VAL A 80 -6.58 20.05 6.98
C VAL A 80 -6.26 19.58 8.39
N ARG A 81 -6.09 18.27 8.54
CA ARG A 81 -5.57 17.67 9.78
C ARG A 81 -4.18 17.17 9.47
N VAL A 82 -3.18 17.68 10.19
CA VAL A 82 -1.86 17.05 10.15
C VAL A 82 -2.00 15.68 10.79
N GLN A 83 -1.53 14.64 10.11
CA GLN A 83 -1.42 13.34 10.72
C GLN A 83 -0.49 13.49 11.94
N LYS A 84 -1.07 13.50 13.16
CA LYS A 84 -0.33 13.36 14.43
C LYS A 84 0.32 11.98 14.38
N LEU A 85 1.45 11.89 13.70
CA LEU A 85 2.20 10.66 13.60
C LEU A 85 2.90 10.47 14.93
N LEU A 86 2.37 9.51 15.68
CA LEU A 86 3.24 8.59 16.37
C LEU A 86 4.41 8.27 15.42
N PRO A 87 5.68 8.43 15.85
CA PRO A 87 6.84 8.04 15.04
C PRO A 87 6.58 6.70 14.37
N ARG A 88 7.05 6.48 13.13
CA ARG A 88 6.77 5.27 12.33
C ARG A 88 6.81 3.96 13.14
N GLU A 89 7.76 3.86 14.08
CA GLU A 89 7.92 2.80 15.07
C GLU A 89 6.69 2.60 15.98
N LYS A 90 6.14 3.69 16.53
CA LYS A 90 4.95 3.70 17.39
C LYS A 90 3.67 3.42 16.60
N TYR A 91 3.53 3.90 15.36
CA TYR A 91 2.34 3.62 14.53
C TYR A 91 2.19 2.11 14.25
N GLN A 92 3.27 1.46 13.80
CA GLN A 92 3.27 0.02 13.51
C GLN A 92 2.92 -0.82 14.75
N THR A 93 3.45 -0.42 15.91
CA THR A 93 3.15 -1.06 17.19
C THR A 93 1.66 -0.92 17.54
N VAL A 94 1.06 0.25 17.34
CA VAL A 94 -0.37 0.46 17.61
C VAL A 94 -1.24 -0.37 16.65
N CYS A 95 -0.92 -0.41 15.35
CA CYS A 95 -1.64 -1.24 14.39
C CYS A 95 -1.57 -2.72 14.76
N MET A 96 -0.38 -3.23 15.06
CA MET A 96 -0.20 -4.61 15.46
C MET A 96 -0.94 -4.97 16.75
N ARG A 97 -0.92 -4.09 17.76
CA ARG A 97 -1.69 -4.33 18.99
C ARG A 97 -3.19 -4.44 18.72
N LYS A 98 -3.73 -3.65 17.79
CA LYS A 98 -5.15 -3.76 17.40
C LYS A 98 -5.48 -5.08 16.72
N ILE A 99 -4.57 -5.60 15.90
CA ILE A 99 -4.77 -6.85 15.15
C ILE A 99 -4.57 -8.10 16.02
N LEU A 100 -3.50 -8.12 16.82
CA LEU A 100 -3.04 -9.29 17.57
C LEU A 100 -3.50 -9.28 19.04
N GLY A 101 -3.83 -8.11 19.59
CA GLY A 101 -3.95 -7.93 21.03
C GLY A 101 -2.62 -8.04 21.77
N ASP A 102 -2.63 -7.78 23.08
CA ASP A 102 -1.44 -7.92 23.94
C ASP A 102 -1.16 -9.38 24.36
N ASN A 103 -2.09 -10.30 24.05
CA ASN A 103 -2.05 -11.70 24.48
C ASN A 103 -1.42 -12.66 23.45
N ASN A 104 -1.23 -12.23 22.20
CA ASN A 104 -0.62 -13.06 21.15
C ASN A 104 0.92 -13.01 21.24
N LYS A 105 1.45 -13.44 22.39
CA LYS A 105 2.89 -13.52 22.64
C LYS A 105 3.43 -14.89 22.21
N SER A 106 4.56 -14.92 21.51
CA SER A 106 5.28 -16.16 21.21
C SER A 106 5.71 -16.85 22.50
N ASP A 107 5.79 -18.18 22.51
CA ASP A 107 6.15 -18.94 23.71
C ASP A 107 7.53 -18.58 24.26
N ARG A 108 8.48 -18.19 23.39
CA ARG A 108 9.79 -17.64 23.79
C ARG A 108 9.69 -16.31 24.54
N ALA A 109 8.68 -15.49 24.23
CA ALA A 109 8.47 -14.19 24.87
C ALA A 109 7.69 -14.28 26.19
N LYS A 110 6.96 -15.39 26.44
CA LYS A 110 6.30 -15.65 27.72
C LYS A 110 7.30 -15.85 28.86
N CYS A 111 8.49 -16.38 28.56
CA CYS A 111 9.53 -16.69 29.56
C CYS A 111 10.45 -15.51 29.92
N LEU A 112 10.46 -14.41 29.16
CA LEU A 112 11.56 -13.42 29.25
C LEU A 112 11.13 -11.97 29.56
N ASN A 113 9.85 -11.68 29.82
CA ASN A 113 9.36 -10.31 30.11
C ASN A 113 9.91 -9.23 29.15
N VAL A 114 10.17 -9.58 27.89
CA VAL A 114 10.76 -8.64 26.92
C VAL A 114 9.64 -7.84 26.26
N GLY A 115 9.59 -6.54 26.57
CA GLY A 115 8.82 -5.59 25.78
C GLY A 115 9.39 -5.47 24.36
N ARG A 116 8.48 -5.42 23.37
CA ARG A 116 8.66 -5.16 21.92
C ARG A 116 8.86 -6.35 20.98
N SER A 117 9.43 -7.49 21.39
CA SER A 117 9.67 -8.67 20.53
C SER A 117 8.68 -9.82 20.73
N ALA A 118 7.48 -9.51 21.22
CA ALA A 118 6.59 -10.54 21.75
C ALA A 118 5.67 -11.20 20.71
N TRP A 119 5.30 -10.54 19.60
CA TRP A 119 4.27 -11.09 18.71
C TRP A 119 4.74 -12.28 17.87
N ALA A 120 4.00 -13.38 17.95
CA ALA A 120 4.27 -14.56 17.16
C ALA A 120 4.18 -14.25 15.66
N GLY A 121 5.16 -14.71 14.89
CA GLY A 121 5.20 -14.48 13.45
C GLY A 121 5.55 -13.06 13.02
N VAL A 122 6.00 -12.17 13.92
CA VAL A 122 6.42 -10.80 13.55
C VAL A 122 7.93 -10.66 13.65
N THR A 123 8.57 -10.23 12.57
CA THR A 123 10.02 -9.99 12.49
C THR A 123 10.33 -8.50 12.58
N TRP A 124 11.23 -8.16 13.49
CA TRP A 124 11.68 -6.79 13.72
C TRP A 124 13.10 -6.59 13.20
N ARG A 125 13.37 -5.41 12.64
CA ARG A 125 14.73 -4.94 12.37
C ARG A 125 14.93 -3.62 13.08
N LYS A 126 15.80 -3.61 14.10
CA LYS A 126 15.97 -2.48 15.03
C LYS A 126 14.64 -2.13 15.73
N LYS A 127 13.91 -1.14 15.21
CA LYS A 127 12.68 -0.61 15.82
C LYS A 127 11.46 -0.65 14.90
N VAL A 128 11.59 -1.24 13.71
CA VAL A 128 10.51 -1.35 12.71
C VAL A 128 10.21 -2.79 12.38
N ILE A 129 8.98 -3.04 11.94
CA ILE A 129 8.52 -4.37 11.51
C ILE A 129 8.88 -4.57 10.05
N VAL A 130 9.66 -5.60 9.77
CA VAL A 130 10.11 -5.94 8.41
C VAL A 130 9.51 -7.24 7.90
N GLY A 131 8.99 -8.08 8.79
CA GLY A 131 8.42 -9.37 8.41
C GLY A 131 7.15 -9.72 9.16
N ILE A 132 6.21 -10.35 8.46
CA ILE A 132 5.02 -10.99 9.03
C ILE A 132 4.93 -12.41 8.46
N THR A 133 4.67 -13.40 9.31
CA THR A 133 4.48 -14.80 8.95
C THR A 133 3.36 -15.39 9.79
N TRP A 134 2.16 -15.38 9.22
CA TRP A 134 0.93 -15.90 9.81
C TRP A 134 0.30 -16.96 8.90
N GLY A 135 -0.27 -17.96 9.54
CA GLY A 135 -0.92 -19.10 8.89
C GLY A 135 -2.34 -19.30 9.42
N ALA A 136 -3.02 -20.34 8.93
CA ALA A 136 -4.37 -20.70 9.38
C ALA A 136 -4.48 -20.95 10.91
N SER A 137 -3.38 -21.30 11.57
CA SER A 137 -3.32 -21.48 13.03
C SER A 137 -3.17 -20.17 13.81
N THR A 138 -2.87 -19.05 13.14
CA THR A 138 -2.72 -17.75 13.79
C THR A 138 -4.09 -17.17 14.09
N ILE A 139 -4.37 -16.94 15.39
CA ILE A 139 -5.63 -16.36 15.84
C ILE A 139 -5.57 -14.84 15.65
N VAL A 140 -6.00 -14.38 14.47
CA VAL A 140 -6.15 -12.96 14.12
C VAL A 140 -7.43 -12.75 13.33
N LYS A 141 -8.04 -11.57 13.48
CA LYS A 141 -9.14 -11.12 12.62
C LYS A 141 -8.64 -10.00 11.73
N LEU A 142 -8.61 -10.24 10.43
CA LEU A 142 -8.20 -9.28 9.42
C LEU A 142 -9.43 -8.90 8.59
N ASN A 143 -9.74 -7.61 8.51
CA ASN A 143 -10.83 -7.09 7.66
C ASN A 143 -10.30 -6.50 6.34
N GLY A 144 -8.98 -6.38 6.20
CA GLY A 144 -8.30 -5.71 5.11
C GLY A 144 -6.77 -5.75 5.31
N LEU A 145 -6.03 -5.15 4.38
CA LEU A 145 -4.56 -5.12 4.36
C LEU A 145 -3.98 -3.70 4.29
N GLU A 146 -4.83 -2.68 4.30
CA GLU A 146 -4.48 -1.26 4.34
C GLU A 146 -3.68 -0.83 5.60
N TRP A 147 -3.67 -1.66 6.64
CA TRP A 147 -2.94 -1.42 7.88
C TRP A 147 -1.48 -1.89 7.84
N LEU A 148 -1.08 -2.65 6.82
CA LEU A 148 0.23 -3.30 6.76
C LEU A 148 1.37 -2.29 7.06
N PRO A 149 2.37 -2.66 7.88
CA PRO A 149 3.47 -1.76 8.20
C PRO A 149 4.17 -1.23 6.94
N PRO A 150 4.38 0.09 6.80
CA PRO A 150 5.07 0.63 5.62
C PRO A 150 6.54 0.22 5.50
N SER A 151 7.13 -0.42 6.52
CA SER A 151 8.50 -0.98 6.51
C SER A 151 8.56 -2.45 6.15
N LEU A 152 7.42 -3.07 5.86
CA LEU A 152 7.36 -4.49 5.61
C LEU A 152 8.12 -4.84 4.33
N GLU A 153 9.06 -5.76 4.46
CA GLU A 153 9.86 -6.31 3.36
C GLU A 153 9.32 -7.69 2.96
N ARG A 154 8.80 -8.46 3.94
CA ARG A 154 8.26 -9.81 3.70
C ARG A 154 6.92 -10.00 4.40
N ALA A 155 5.89 -10.34 3.64
CA ALA A 155 4.56 -10.67 4.15
C ALA A 155 4.20 -12.10 3.76
N LYS A 156 4.02 -13.00 4.73
CA LYS A 156 3.41 -14.30 4.52
C LYS A 156 2.18 -14.39 5.41
N ILE A 157 1.00 -14.23 4.84
CA ILE A 157 -0.29 -14.30 5.54
C ILE A 157 -1.15 -15.27 4.74
N THR A 158 -1.20 -16.53 5.19
CA THR A 158 -1.81 -17.62 4.41
C THR A 158 -2.90 -18.31 5.19
N GLY A 159 -3.98 -18.70 4.52
CA GLY A 159 -5.07 -19.46 5.15
C GLY A 159 -5.89 -18.69 6.19
N ILE A 160 -5.77 -17.35 6.24
CA ILE A 160 -6.56 -16.47 7.12
C ILE A 160 -7.61 -15.76 6.27
N ALA A 161 -8.87 -15.84 6.65
CA ALA A 161 -9.95 -15.20 5.90
C ALA A 161 -9.92 -13.67 6.10
N ILE A 162 -9.55 -12.93 5.05
CA ILE A 162 -9.54 -11.45 5.03
C ILE A 162 -10.85 -10.91 4.41
N ARG A 163 -11.41 -11.62 3.41
CA ARG A 163 -12.67 -11.27 2.71
C ARG A 163 -12.74 -9.80 2.27
N ALA A 164 -11.65 -9.31 1.68
CA ALA A 164 -11.55 -7.95 1.17
C ALA A 164 -10.99 -7.96 -0.26
N ASN A 165 -11.14 -6.83 -0.94
CA ASN A 165 -10.42 -6.57 -2.17
C ASN A 165 -8.94 -6.28 -1.88
N LEU A 166 -8.04 -6.70 -2.77
CA LEU A 166 -6.62 -6.39 -2.66
C LEU A 166 -6.28 -5.16 -3.50
N GLU A 167 -6.17 -4.02 -2.84
CA GLU A 167 -5.66 -2.81 -3.46
C GLU A 167 -4.12 -2.85 -3.48
N THR A 168 -3.54 -3.37 -4.56
CA THR A 168 -2.08 -3.54 -4.70
C THR A 168 -1.30 -2.24 -4.52
N ARG A 169 -1.89 -1.08 -4.86
CA ARG A 169 -1.32 0.26 -4.61
C ARG A 169 -1.10 0.59 -3.13
N LEU A 170 -1.82 -0.07 -2.23
CA LEU A 170 -1.72 0.13 -0.77
C LEU A 170 -0.70 -0.83 -0.14
N LEU A 171 -0.09 -1.72 -0.92
CA LEU A 171 0.94 -2.61 -0.40
C LEU A 171 2.19 -1.80 0.01
N PRO A 172 2.89 -2.22 1.07
CA PRO A 172 4.14 -1.58 1.48
C PRO A 172 5.15 -1.53 0.33
N LYS A 173 5.71 -0.36 0.05
CA LYS A 173 6.64 -0.16 -1.08
C LYS A 173 7.93 -0.98 -1.01
N TYR A 174 8.36 -1.33 0.21
CA TYR A 174 9.61 -2.05 0.48
C TYR A 174 9.38 -3.56 0.40
N LEU A 175 8.17 -4.00 0.08
CA LEU A 175 7.80 -5.39 0.01
C LEU A 175 8.52 -6.06 -1.15
N GLU A 176 9.35 -7.04 -0.82
CA GLU A 176 10.13 -7.88 -1.72
C GLU A 176 9.44 -9.24 -1.90
N TYR A 177 8.72 -9.71 -0.87
CA TYR A 177 8.00 -10.98 -0.89
C TYR A 177 6.60 -10.82 -0.30
N ALA A 178 5.57 -11.24 -1.04
CA ALA A 178 4.22 -11.39 -0.52
C ALA A 178 3.63 -12.75 -0.86
N ASP A 179 3.15 -13.46 0.16
CA ASP A 179 2.32 -14.65 0.05
C ASP A 179 1.01 -14.43 0.81
N LEU A 180 -0.07 -14.22 0.06
CA LEU A 180 -1.43 -13.99 0.52
C LEU A 180 -2.36 -15.13 0.06
N SER A 181 -1.81 -16.34 -0.09
CA SER A 181 -2.53 -17.48 -0.64
C SER A 181 -3.61 -18.00 0.31
N SER A 182 -4.74 -18.44 -0.25
CA SER A 182 -5.86 -19.02 0.52
C SER A 182 -6.50 -18.07 1.55
N CYS A 183 -6.60 -16.78 1.24
CA CYS A 183 -7.09 -15.75 2.17
C CYS A 183 -8.53 -15.27 1.90
N ARG A 184 -9.23 -15.91 0.95
CA ARG A 184 -10.57 -15.51 0.47
C ARG A 184 -10.62 -14.06 -0.02
N LEU A 185 -9.50 -13.53 -0.49
CA LEU A 185 -9.45 -12.23 -1.16
C LEU A 185 -10.26 -12.31 -2.46
N HIS A 186 -10.88 -11.22 -2.88
CA HIS A 186 -11.77 -11.19 -4.04
C HIS A 186 -11.63 -9.88 -4.81
N GLY A 187 -12.43 -9.71 -5.87
CA GLY A 187 -12.39 -8.52 -6.72
C GLY A 187 -11.39 -8.65 -7.86
N THR A 188 -11.06 -7.53 -8.48
CA THR A 188 -10.08 -7.44 -9.58
C THR A 188 -8.69 -7.17 -9.04
N LEU A 189 -7.66 -7.75 -9.65
CA LEU A 189 -6.28 -7.56 -9.23
C LEU A 189 -5.51 -6.69 -10.22
N GLU A 190 -5.17 -5.46 -9.81
CA GLU A 190 -4.40 -4.53 -10.65
C GLU A 190 -2.90 -4.73 -10.43
N LEU A 191 -2.23 -5.35 -11.40
CA LEU A 191 -0.79 -5.66 -11.27
C LEU A 191 0.11 -4.45 -11.59
N ARG A 192 -0.40 -3.43 -12.30
CA ARG A 192 0.40 -2.26 -12.68
C ARG A 192 0.74 -1.34 -11.50
N THR A 193 0.08 -1.54 -10.36
CA THR A 193 0.28 -0.77 -9.13
C THR A 193 1.03 -1.56 -8.04
N LEU A 194 1.70 -2.67 -8.41
CA LEU A 194 2.52 -3.42 -7.46
C LEU A 194 3.78 -2.64 -7.04
N PRO A 195 4.28 -2.84 -5.81
CA PRO A 195 5.55 -2.26 -5.36
C PRO A 195 6.70 -2.61 -6.29
N SER A 196 7.53 -1.61 -6.62
CA SER A 196 8.65 -1.76 -7.56
C SER A 196 9.76 -2.71 -7.11
N ARG A 197 9.81 -3.06 -5.82
CA ARG A 197 10.78 -4.02 -5.24
C ARG A 197 10.24 -5.46 -5.14
N LEU A 198 8.98 -5.70 -5.51
CA LEU A 198 8.35 -6.99 -5.30
C LEU A 198 8.93 -8.05 -6.24
N GLU A 199 9.63 -9.03 -5.67
CA GLU A 199 10.29 -10.12 -6.39
C GLU A 199 9.36 -11.32 -6.54
N GLU A 200 8.64 -11.67 -5.47
CA GLU A 200 7.72 -12.80 -5.47
C GLU A 200 6.34 -12.40 -4.95
N PHE A 201 5.31 -12.74 -5.73
CA PHE A 201 3.94 -12.47 -5.38
C PHE A 201 3.05 -13.70 -5.55
N HIS A 202 2.63 -14.27 -4.43
CA HIS A 202 1.77 -15.44 -4.35
C HIS A 202 0.39 -15.04 -3.84
N VAL A 203 -0.62 -15.19 -4.68
CA VAL A 203 -2.02 -14.92 -4.35
C VAL A 203 -2.93 -16.08 -4.79
N ALA A 204 -2.35 -17.27 -4.86
CA ALA A 204 -3.03 -18.48 -5.27
C ALA A 204 -4.21 -18.83 -4.35
N ARG A 205 -5.20 -19.55 -4.89
CA ARG A 205 -6.37 -20.04 -4.13
C ARG A 205 -7.18 -18.92 -3.48
N ASN A 206 -7.40 -17.83 -4.20
CA ASN A 206 -8.29 -16.75 -3.79
C ASN A 206 -9.51 -16.69 -4.75
N ASN A 207 -10.36 -15.67 -4.60
CA ASN A 207 -11.54 -15.42 -5.41
C ASN A 207 -11.33 -14.22 -6.35
N PHE A 208 -10.09 -13.92 -6.76
CA PHE A 208 -9.85 -12.85 -7.73
C PHE A 208 -10.52 -13.19 -9.06
N ALA A 209 -11.20 -12.22 -9.65
CA ALA A 209 -11.97 -12.38 -10.88
C ALA A 209 -11.74 -11.19 -11.82
N GLY A 210 -12.20 -11.34 -13.06
CA GLY A 210 -12.00 -10.35 -14.11
C GLY A 210 -10.72 -10.60 -14.90
N ASP A 211 -10.20 -9.53 -15.51
CA ASP A 211 -9.05 -9.61 -16.40
C ASP A 211 -7.75 -9.21 -15.69
N ILE A 212 -6.64 -9.81 -16.11
CA ILE A 212 -5.30 -9.50 -15.62
C ILE A 212 -4.44 -8.95 -16.75
N CYS A 213 -3.75 -7.84 -16.49
CA CYS A 213 -2.77 -7.26 -17.42
C CYS A 213 -1.34 -7.46 -16.90
N LEU A 214 -0.51 -8.19 -17.65
CA LEU A 214 0.90 -8.49 -17.32
C LEU A 214 1.89 -7.51 -17.97
N THR A 215 1.45 -6.28 -18.27
CA THR A 215 2.18 -5.30 -19.09
C THR A 215 3.09 -4.36 -18.28
N SER A 216 3.01 -4.37 -16.95
CA SER A 216 3.82 -3.45 -16.12
C SER A 216 4.15 -4.07 -14.77
N LEU A 217 4.74 -5.27 -14.81
CA LEU A 217 5.25 -5.93 -13.62
C LEU A 217 6.53 -5.23 -13.10
N PRO A 218 6.81 -5.29 -11.80
CA PRO A 218 8.07 -4.82 -11.22
C PRO A 218 9.29 -5.43 -11.94
N THR A 219 10.31 -4.62 -12.21
CA THR A 219 11.48 -5.04 -13.01
C THR A 219 12.32 -6.13 -12.35
N CYS A 220 12.23 -6.28 -11.02
CA CYS A 220 12.87 -7.34 -10.25
C CYS A 220 11.98 -8.57 -10.03
N MET A 221 10.75 -8.59 -10.57
CA MET A 221 9.83 -9.71 -10.35
C MET A 221 10.38 -11.01 -10.93
N VAL A 222 10.41 -12.04 -10.10
CA VAL A 222 10.91 -13.39 -10.39
C VAL A 222 9.74 -14.37 -10.54
N LEU A 223 8.72 -14.25 -9.69
CA LEU A 223 7.62 -15.22 -9.64
C LEU A 223 6.28 -14.53 -9.33
N LEU A 224 5.28 -14.80 -10.18
CA LEU A 224 3.89 -14.43 -9.96
C LEU A 224 2.99 -15.67 -9.95
N ASN A 225 2.37 -15.97 -8.81
CA ASN A 225 1.48 -17.11 -8.66
C ASN A 225 0.03 -16.65 -8.42
N LEU A 226 -0.81 -16.88 -9.42
CA LEU A 226 -2.24 -16.57 -9.48
C LEU A 226 -3.11 -17.84 -9.53
N GLU A 227 -2.52 -19.03 -9.39
CA GLU A 227 -3.23 -20.31 -9.56
C GLU A 227 -4.52 -20.38 -8.74
N ARG A 228 -5.52 -21.08 -9.29
CA ARG A 228 -6.79 -21.36 -8.59
C ARG A 228 -7.51 -20.07 -8.14
N ASN A 229 -7.55 -19.09 -9.02
CA ASN A 229 -8.45 -17.93 -8.95
C ASN A 229 -9.57 -18.06 -10.02
N LYS A 230 -10.41 -17.03 -10.17
CA LYS A 230 -11.50 -16.95 -11.15
C LYS A 230 -11.17 -15.95 -12.26
N ILE A 231 -9.90 -15.89 -12.67
CA ILE A 231 -9.42 -14.97 -13.70
C ILE A 231 -10.01 -15.41 -15.04
N ALA A 232 -10.66 -14.48 -15.74
CA ALA A 232 -11.36 -14.77 -16.98
C ALA A 232 -10.43 -14.65 -18.20
N ARG A 233 -9.60 -13.61 -18.23
CA ARG A 233 -8.67 -13.32 -19.33
C ARG A 233 -7.35 -12.77 -18.83
N VAL A 234 -6.30 -13.01 -19.60
CA VAL A 234 -4.96 -12.49 -19.34
C VAL A 234 -4.44 -11.79 -20.58
N PHE A 235 -4.08 -10.52 -20.41
CA PHE A 235 -3.44 -9.70 -21.43
C PHE A 235 -1.92 -9.73 -21.23
N LEU A 236 -1.21 -10.24 -22.23
CA LEU A 236 0.25 -10.39 -22.24
C LEU A 236 0.88 -9.34 -23.16
N GLY A 237 1.68 -8.43 -22.59
CA GLY A 237 2.55 -7.54 -23.35
C GLY A 237 3.97 -8.10 -23.36
N ASN A 238 4.29 -9.00 -24.31
CA ASN A 238 5.52 -9.80 -24.27
C ASN A 238 6.82 -8.95 -24.19
N PHE A 239 6.84 -7.76 -24.80
CA PHE A 239 7.98 -6.83 -24.76
C PHE A 239 8.18 -6.11 -23.42
N GLN A 240 7.26 -6.29 -22.47
CA GLN A 240 7.23 -5.56 -21.19
C GLN A 240 7.43 -6.48 -19.98
N LEU A 241 7.68 -7.78 -20.21
CA LEU A 241 7.99 -8.71 -19.12
C LEU A 241 9.40 -8.43 -18.54
N PRO A 242 9.55 -8.46 -17.20
CA PRO A 242 10.85 -8.33 -16.56
C PRO A 242 11.82 -9.41 -17.01
N LYS A 243 13.08 -9.05 -17.27
CA LYS A 243 14.13 -10.02 -17.66
C LYS A 243 14.40 -11.10 -16.61
N CYS A 244 14.12 -10.79 -15.34
CA CYS A 244 14.31 -11.71 -14.22
C CYS A 244 13.11 -12.64 -14.00
N LEU A 245 12.01 -12.47 -14.74
CA LEU A 245 10.80 -13.25 -14.55
C LEU A 245 11.04 -14.70 -14.96
N ARG A 246 10.89 -15.62 -14.00
CA ARG A 246 11.12 -17.06 -14.20
C ARG A 246 9.84 -17.85 -14.32
N SER A 247 8.77 -17.41 -13.66
CA SER A 247 7.52 -18.16 -13.60
C SER A 247 6.31 -17.24 -13.43
N VAL A 248 5.28 -17.50 -14.24
CA VAL A 248 3.93 -16.98 -14.04
C VAL A 248 2.98 -18.18 -14.05
N GLN A 249 2.25 -18.36 -12.94
CA GLN A 249 1.31 -19.47 -12.76
C GLN A 249 -0.09 -18.87 -12.69
N LEU A 250 -1.04 -19.36 -13.51
CA LEU A 250 -2.39 -18.80 -13.68
C LEU A 250 -3.46 -19.83 -13.30
#